data_AF-A0A7S4I737-F1
#
_entry.id   AF-A0A7S4I737-F1
#
_cell.length_a   1.000
_cell.length_b   1.000
_cell.length_c   1.000
_cell.angle_alpha   90.00
_cell.angle_beta   90.00
_cell.angle_gamma   90.00
#
_symmetry.space_group_name_H-M   'P 1'
#
loop_
_entity.id
_entity.type
_entity.pdbx_description
1 polymer ?
#
loop_
_entity_poly.entity_id
_entity_poly.type
_entity_poly.pdbx_seq_one_letter_code
_entity_poly.pdbx_strand_id
1 'polypeptide(L)'
;SIICNNTSENSHYDSSVDDTIVQKTRNMLCVPVIHQDGSLCAVIQLCNKADNFNQNDEFLTTVVSSLMRIVLQHLQQKEILSSKVEQCNQLLQISKATASHLDTRKVVQSILDSVKQLVHAERASFFHVDYENEELSTTIGSDTFKIPLQSGIVGRVVITACSINVVNTAQNPFWDSSVDKKTGYHTKCMLTVPVFSDNSHRVAGVIQMINKIDQDCFSQDDLEVVESFAHFAGISLNNSKVHGSSLTKEKNALQLLDTFKKLSSSLRLDDVLAGITKQARKLLHADRGTVFLVDNEKGELWSTIIEGMEPIRVPIGKGISGYVAKTGETVNIPDVYNDKRFYSQIDKQSGYHTKSILCVPIFNSKNSVIGVAQMINKGKRMDESFTHEDENLLQAFAKDA
;
A
#
# COMPACT_ATOMS: atom_id res chain seq x y z
N SER A 1 -17.34 -9.61 -31.33
CA SER A 1 -16.41 -9.56 -32.48
C SER A 1 -17.19 -9.13 -33.71
N ILE A 2 -16.51 -8.53 -34.69
CA ILE A 2 -17.11 -8.08 -35.96
C ILE A 2 -16.26 -8.60 -37.10
N ILE A 3 -16.83 -9.40 -37.98
CA ILE A 3 -16.25 -9.78 -39.27
C ILE A 3 -16.87 -8.90 -40.35
N CYS A 4 -16.04 -8.16 -41.10
CA CYS A 4 -16.47 -7.40 -42.25
C CYS A 4 -15.62 -7.82 -43.47
N ASN A 5 -16.20 -8.65 -44.32
CA ASN A 5 -15.51 -9.18 -45.51
C ASN A 5 -15.61 -8.28 -46.74
N ASN A 6 -16.40 -7.21 -46.67
CA ASN A 6 -16.45 -6.14 -47.64
C ASN A 6 -16.67 -4.80 -46.94
N THR A 7 -15.59 -4.06 -46.71
CA THR A 7 -15.63 -2.76 -46.01
C THR A 7 -16.38 -1.69 -46.78
N SER A 8 -16.40 -1.76 -48.12
CA SER A 8 -17.07 -0.78 -48.97
C SER A 8 -18.61 -0.82 -48.91
N GLU A 9 -19.18 -1.92 -48.41
CA GLU A 9 -20.62 -2.12 -48.25
C GLU A 9 -21.09 -1.98 -46.80
N ASN A 10 -20.17 -1.72 -45.86
CA ASN A 10 -20.51 -1.60 -44.44
C ASN A 10 -20.78 -0.14 -44.06
N SER A 11 -22.02 0.17 -43.66
CA SER A 11 -22.45 1.53 -43.29
C SER A 11 -21.75 2.12 -42.06
N HIS A 12 -21.08 1.30 -41.27
CA HIS A 12 -20.32 1.73 -40.08
C HIS A 12 -18.82 1.85 -40.34
N TYR A 13 -18.37 1.59 -41.58
CA TYR A 13 -16.98 1.72 -41.98
C TYR A 13 -16.70 3.14 -42.48
N ASP A 14 -15.71 3.80 -41.88
CA ASP A 14 -15.27 5.13 -42.29
C ASP A 14 -13.95 5.04 -43.07
N SER A 15 -14.03 5.20 -44.39
CA SER A 15 -12.86 5.12 -45.27
C SER A 15 -11.91 6.31 -45.14
N SER A 16 -12.29 7.41 -44.48
CA SER A 16 -11.41 8.56 -44.27
C SER A 16 -10.29 8.29 -43.26
N VAL A 17 -10.46 7.27 -42.41
CA VAL A 17 -9.45 6.83 -41.43
C VAL A 17 -8.30 6.08 -42.10
N ASP A 18 -8.57 5.41 -43.24
CA ASP A 18 -7.57 4.65 -44.01
C ASP A 18 -6.50 5.53 -44.68
N ASP A 19 -6.77 6.82 -44.94
CA ASP A 19 -5.86 7.72 -45.67
C ASP A 19 -4.53 8.01 -44.92
N THR A 20 -4.42 7.57 -43.66
CA THR A 20 -3.18 7.63 -42.86
C THR A 20 -2.36 6.34 -42.86
N ILE A 21 -2.85 5.25 -43.47
CA ILE A 21 -2.21 3.93 -43.51
C ILE A 21 -1.97 3.51 -44.97
N VAL A 22 -0.82 2.90 -45.25
CA VAL A 22 -0.25 2.71 -46.62
C VAL A 22 -1.10 1.84 -47.58
N GLN A 23 -2.17 1.17 -47.11
CA GLN A 23 -3.05 0.34 -47.95
C GLN A 23 -4.52 0.39 -47.53
N LYS A 24 -5.42 0.53 -48.51
CA LYS A 24 -6.88 0.50 -48.36
C LYS A 24 -7.35 -0.83 -47.76
N THR A 25 -8.20 -0.79 -46.74
CA THR A 25 -8.73 -1.98 -46.08
C THR A 25 -9.88 -2.60 -46.89
N ARG A 26 -9.75 -3.86 -47.30
CA ARG A 26 -10.73 -4.64 -48.11
C ARG A 26 -11.63 -5.51 -47.25
N ASN A 27 -11.05 -6.18 -46.27
CA ASN A 27 -11.72 -6.99 -45.28
C ASN A 27 -11.06 -6.78 -43.92
N MET A 28 -11.81 -6.94 -42.84
CA MET A 28 -11.32 -6.76 -41.48
C MET A 28 -12.04 -7.64 -40.48
N LEU A 29 -11.32 -8.00 -39.41
CA LEU A 29 -11.83 -8.69 -38.23
C LEU A 29 -11.44 -7.87 -37.01
N CYS A 30 -12.44 -7.47 -36.24
CA CYS A 30 -12.26 -6.73 -34.98
C CYS A 30 -12.70 -7.61 -33.81
N VAL A 31 -11.79 -7.83 -32.86
CA VAL A 31 -12.05 -8.60 -31.63
C VAL A 31 -11.77 -7.72 -30.42
N PRO A 32 -12.77 -7.49 -29.54
CA PRO A 32 -12.55 -6.71 -28.33
C PRO A 32 -11.72 -7.51 -27.32
N VAL A 33 -10.85 -6.81 -26.61
CA VAL A 33 -10.18 -7.25 -25.38
C VAL A 33 -10.99 -6.70 -24.23
N ILE A 34 -11.63 -7.56 -23.43
CA ILE A 34 -12.59 -7.16 -22.38
C ILE A 34 -12.06 -7.60 -21.01
N HIS A 35 -12.05 -6.71 -20.02
CA HIS A 35 -11.69 -7.01 -18.63
C HIS A 35 -12.66 -8.04 -18.00
N GLN A 36 -12.29 -8.59 -16.85
CA GLN A 36 -13.16 -9.53 -16.10
C GLN A 36 -14.47 -8.88 -15.63
N ASP A 37 -14.51 -7.55 -15.48
CA ASP A 37 -15.69 -6.77 -15.10
C ASP A 37 -16.61 -6.43 -16.28
N GLY A 38 -16.24 -6.83 -17.51
CA GLY A 38 -17.02 -6.57 -18.72
C GLY A 38 -16.69 -5.25 -19.43
N SER A 39 -15.75 -4.44 -18.91
CA SER A 39 -15.31 -3.21 -19.57
C SER A 39 -14.36 -3.46 -20.75
N LEU A 40 -14.41 -2.61 -21.78
CA LEU A 40 -13.57 -2.72 -22.98
C LEU A 40 -12.16 -2.15 -22.70
N CYS A 41 -11.12 -2.98 -22.81
CA CYS A 41 -9.73 -2.55 -22.63
C CYS A 41 -9.14 -1.98 -23.94
N ALA A 42 -9.31 -2.72 -25.02
CA ALA A 42 -8.67 -2.50 -26.31
C ALA A 42 -9.42 -3.28 -27.40
N VAL A 43 -9.09 -3.03 -28.67
CA VAL A 43 -9.62 -3.80 -29.81
C VAL A 43 -8.45 -4.31 -30.65
N ILE A 44 -8.41 -5.62 -30.90
CA ILE A 44 -7.49 -6.22 -31.87
C ILE A 44 -8.17 -6.14 -33.23
N GLN A 45 -7.50 -5.48 -34.17
CA GLN A 45 -7.97 -5.33 -35.54
C GLN A 45 -7.00 -6.02 -36.50
N LEU A 46 -7.52 -6.97 -37.28
CA LEU A 46 -6.84 -7.60 -38.39
C LEU A 46 -7.46 -7.11 -39.69
N CYS A 47 -6.64 -6.86 -40.71
CA CYS A 47 -7.07 -6.25 -41.97
C CYS A 47 -6.43 -6.95 -43.17
N ASN A 48 -7.09 -6.89 -44.33
CA ASN A 48 -6.55 -7.26 -45.64
C ASN A 48 -6.08 -8.72 -45.77
N LYS A 49 -6.77 -9.66 -45.12
CA LYS A 49 -6.58 -11.09 -45.37
C LYS A 49 -6.80 -11.39 -46.86
N ALA A 50 -5.94 -12.22 -47.44
CA ALA A 50 -6.02 -12.56 -48.87
C ALA A 50 -7.38 -13.14 -49.26
N ASP A 51 -7.91 -14.00 -48.38
CA ASP A 51 -9.28 -14.54 -48.42
C ASP A 51 -10.17 -13.87 -47.36
N ASN A 52 -11.47 -14.19 -47.38
CA ASN A 52 -12.40 -13.74 -46.36
C ASN A 52 -12.03 -14.26 -44.95
N PHE A 53 -12.23 -13.42 -43.95
CA PHE A 53 -12.21 -13.84 -42.55
C PHE A 53 -13.38 -14.81 -42.31
N ASN A 54 -13.07 -15.88 -41.61
CA ASN A 54 -14.00 -16.94 -41.25
C ASN A 54 -14.00 -17.18 -39.73
N GLN A 55 -14.85 -18.08 -39.28
CA GLN A 55 -15.04 -18.36 -37.85
C GLN A 55 -13.77 -18.88 -37.15
N ASN A 56 -12.86 -19.55 -37.87
CA ASN A 56 -11.59 -19.99 -37.29
C ASN A 56 -10.65 -18.80 -37.04
N ASP A 57 -10.65 -17.79 -37.91
CA ASP A 57 -9.87 -16.56 -37.69
C ASP A 57 -10.39 -15.78 -36.49
N GLU A 58 -11.71 -15.69 -36.35
CA GLU A 58 -12.38 -15.08 -35.21
C GLU A 58 -12.06 -15.83 -33.91
N PHE A 59 -12.13 -17.16 -33.92
CA PHE A 59 -11.79 -18.00 -32.77
C PHE A 59 -10.33 -17.81 -32.34
N LEU A 60 -9.38 -17.91 -33.27
CA LEU A 60 -7.95 -17.74 -32.97
C LEU A 60 -7.63 -16.33 -32.44
N THR A 61 -8.23 -15.30 -33.03
CA THR A 61 -8.03 -13.91 -32.60
C THR A 61 -8.66 -13.67 -31.22
N THR A 62 -9.74 -14.37 -30.87
CA THR A 62 -10.35 -14.34 -29.53
C THR A 62 -9.50 -15.04 -28.47
N VAL A 63 -8.77 -16.09 -28.84
CA VAL A 63 -7.78 -16.70 -27.93
C VAL A 63 -6.62 -15.73 -27.69
N VAL A 64 -6.11 -15.06 -28.73
CA VAL A 64 -5.06 -14.04 -28.59
C VAL A 64 -5.52 -12.84 -27.77
N SER A 65 -6.76 -12.37 -27.94
CA SER A 65 -7.31 -11.27 -27.14
C SER A 65 -7.38 -11.64 -25.65
N SER A 66 -7.69 -12.90 -25.34
CA SER A 66 -7.73 -13.42 -23.96
C SER A 66 -6.34 -13.46 -23.31
N LEU A 67 -5.29 -13.78 -24.08
CA LEU A 67 -3.90 -13.73 -23.61
C LEU A 67 -3.42 -12.27 -23.45
N MET A 68 -3.76 -11.40 -24.40
CA MET A 68 -3.44 -9.96 -24.36
C MET A 68 -4.03 -9.30 -23.11
N ARG A 69 -5.27 -9.68 -22.74
CA ARG A 69 -5.91 -9.24 -21.50
C ARG A 69 -5.07 -9.57 -20.26
N ILE A 70 -4.58 -10.81 -20.15
CA ILE A 70 -3.77 -11.25 -19.01
C ILE A 70 -2.48 -10.44 -18.93
N VAL A 71 -1.81 -10.22 -20.06
CA VAL A 71 -0.58 -9.43 -20.13
C VAL A 71 -0.82 -7.97 -19.75
N LEU A 72 -1.88 -7.35 -20.27
CA LEU A 72 -2.25 -5.96 -19.95
C LEU A 72 -2.63 -5.79 -18.48
N GLN A 73 -3.37 -6.75 -17.91
CA GLN A 73 -3.70 -6.78 -16.48
C GLN A 73 -2.43 -6.90 -15.62
N HIS A 74 -1.46 -7.71 -16.05
CA HIS A 74 -0.18 -7.86 -15.36
C HIS A 74 0.69 -6.59 -15.45
N LEU A 75 0.70 -5.91 -16.59
CA LEU A 75 1.41 -4.64 -16.78
C LEU A 75 0.80 -3.50 -15.96
N GLN A 76 -0.54 -3.39 -15.93
CA GLN A 76 -1.24 -2.43 -15.06
C GLN A 76 -0.95 -2.66 -13.58
N GLN A 77 -0.98 -3.93 -13.13
CA GLN A 77 -0.58 -4.27 -11.76
C GLN A 77 0.87 -3.85 -11.46
N LYS A 78 1.78 -4.01 -12.43
CA LYS A 78 3.18 -3.60 -12.29
C LYS A 78 3.36 -2.08 -12.21
N GLU A 79 2.62 -1.31 -13.00
CA GLU A 79 2.63 0.16 -12.90
C GLU A 79 2.05 0.66 -11.58
N ILE A 80 0.92 0.11 -11.14
CA ILE A 80 0.30 0.42 -9.84
C ILE A 80 1.26 0.07 -8.70
N LEU A 81 1.90 -1.11 -8.77
CA LEU A 81 2.89 -1.53 -7.78
C LEU A 81 4.14 -0.65 -7.81
N SER A 82 4.62 -0.24 -8.99
CA SER A 82 5.76 0.67 -9.14
C SER A 82 5.45 2.04 -8.53
N SER A 83 4.24 2.57 -8.78
CA SER A 83 3.74 3.81 -8.18
C SER A 83 3.67 3.71 -6.65
N LYS A 84 3.13 2.60 -6.13
CA LYS A 84 3.10 2.33 -4.67
C LYS A 84 4.50 2.18 -4.06
N VAL A 85 5.45 1.59 -4.79
CA VAL A 85 6.87 1.49 -4.37
C VAL A 85 7.54 2.85 -4.33
N GLU A 86 7.24 3.72 -5.30
CA GLU A 86 7.73 5.10 -5.33
C GLU A 86 7.15 5.92 -4.17
N GLN A 87 5.85 5.77 -3.88
CA GLN A 87 5.19 6.33 -2.70
C GLN A 87 5.87 5.89 -1.39
N CYS A 88 6.15 4.60 -1.23
CA CYS A 88 6.87 4.06 -0.07
C CYS A 88 8.33 4.57 0.05
N ASN A 89 9.03 4.73 -1.08
CA ASN A 89 10.40 5.27 -1.07
C ASN A 89 10.45 6.75 -0.68
N GLN A 90 9.41 7.52 -1.02
CA GLN A 90 9.27 8.90 -0.59
C GLN A 90 8.91 9.01 0.90
N LEU A 91 7.96 8.20 1.41
CA LEU A 91 7.69 8.03 2.86
C LEU A 91 8.97 7.80 3.67
N LEU A 92 9.85 6.99 3.11
CA LEU A 92 11.08 6.57 3.73
C LEU A 92 12.17 7.66 3.75
N GLN A 93 12.25 8.49 2.72
CA GLN A 93 13.12 9.68 2.71
C GLN A 93 12.74 10.64 3.83
N ILE A 94 11.43 10.85 3.99
CA ILE A 94 10.87 11.71 5.03
C ILE A 94 11.16 11.17 6.42
N SER A 95 10.91 9.87 6.64
CA SER A 95 11.17 9.22 7.93
C SER A 95 12.65 9.26 8.31
N LYS A 96 13.58 9.26 7.33
CA LYS A 96 15.01 9.45 7.56
C LYS A 96 15.37 10.91 7.88
N ALA A 97 14.67 11.89 7.32
CA ALA A 97 14.78 13.29 7.74
C ALA A 97 14.27 13.48 9.19
N THR A 98 13.24 12.73 9.60
CA THR A 98 12.74 12.66 10.99
C THR A 98 13.78 12.19 11.99
N ALA A 99 14.61 11.23 11.60
CA ALA A 99 15.63 10.64 12.46
C ALA A 99 16.95 11.41 12.53
N SER A 100 17.20 12.34 11.61
CA SER A 100 18.47 13.07 11.53
C SER A 100 18.40 14.50 12.07
N HIS A 101 17.20 15.02 12.36
CA HIS A 101 17.03 16.37 12.87
C HIS A 101 16.06 16.46 14.06
N LEU A 102 16.57 17.01 15.17
CA LEU A 102 15.88 17.44 16.39
C LEU A 102 14.79 18.52 16.17
N ASP A 103 14.35 18.79 14.94
CA ASP A 103 13.45 19.89 14.61
C ASP A 103 12.18 19.36 13.94
N THR A 104 11.16 19.13 14.77
CA THR A 104 9.83 18.62 14.39
C THR A 104 9.20 19.39 13.21
N ARG A 105 9.54 20.67 13.02
CA ARG A 105 9.04 21.47 11.88
C ARG A 105 9.61 21.00 10.54
N LYS A 106 10.90 20.68 10.48
CA LYS A 106 11.55 20.23 9.24
C LYS A 106 11.02 18.87 8.79
N VAL A 107 10.67 18.03 9.77
CA VAL A 107 10.06 16.72 9.53
C VAL A 107 8.70 16.86 8.86
N VAL A 108 7.81 17.63 9.48
CA VAL A 108 6.46 17.87 8.96
C VAL A 108 6.52 18.52 7.57
N GLN A 109 7.46 19.44 7.36
CA GLN A 109 7.68 20.04 6.05
C GLN A 109 8.11 19.01 5.00
N SER A 110 9.03 18.10 5.35
CA SER A 110 9.41 17.01 4.45
C SER A 110 8.25 16.07 4.14
N ILE A 111 7.41 15.74 5.15
CA ILE A 111 6.16 14.97 4.97
C ILE A 111 5.27 15.64 3.92
N LEU A 112 5.00 16.92 4.10
CA LEU A 112 4.15 17.69 3.18
C LEU A 112 4.68 17.68 1.76
N ASP A 113 5.99 17.93 1.58
CA ASP A 113 6.57 18.06 0.25
C ASP A 113 6.53 16.75 -0.55
N SER A 114 6.70 15.59 0.10
CA SER A 114 6.56 14.33 -0.60
C SER A 114 5.11 13.96 -0.87
N VAL A 115 4.20 14.13 0.10
CA VAL A 115 2.78 13.83 -0.14
C VAL A 115 2.26 14.68 -1.29
N LYS A 116 2.61 15.97 -1.33
CA LYS A 116 2.28 16.88 -2.44
C LYS A 116 2.69 16.31 -3.80
N GLN A 117 3.88 15.74 -3.91
CA GLN A 117 4.36 15.13 -5.15
C GLN A 117 3.58 13.86 -5.49
N LEU A 118 3.36 12.98 -4.52
CA LEU A 118 2.68 11.70 -4.75
C LEU A 118 1.23 11.83 -5.15
N VAL A 119 0.51 12.75 -4.53
CA VAL A 119 -0.87 13.04 -4.92
C VAL A 119 -0.94 14.13 -5.99
N HIS A 120 0.18 14.53 -6.60
CA HIS A 120 0.23 15.54 -7.67
C HIS A 120 -0.57 16.80 -7.31
N ALA A 121 -0.39 17.33 -6.08
CA ALA A 121 -1.02 18.56 -5.65
C ALA A 121 -0.17 19.78 -6.02
N GLU A 122 -0.83 20.89 -6.35
CA GLU A 122 -0.16 22.15 -6.68
C GLU A 122 0.49 22.77 -5.44
N ARG A 123 -0.21 22.76 -4.31
CA ARG A 123 0.29 23.26 -3.02
C ARG A 123 -0.07 22.31 -1.88
N ALA A 124 0.75 22.35 -0.85
CA ALA A 124 0.49 21.66 0.42
C ALA A 124 0.80 22.60 1.58
N SER A 125 0.02 22.50 2.65
CA SER A 125 0.22 23.24 3.89
C SER A 125 -0.09 22.37 5.09
N PHE A 126 0.54 22.69 6.22
CA PHE A 126 0.23 22.09 7.50
C PHE A 126 -0.19 23.19 8.47
N PHE A 127 -1.33 22.97 9.13
CA PHE A 127 -1.83 23.83 10.18
C PHE A 127 -1.52 23.21 11.54
N HIS A 128 -0.84 23.96 12.39
CA HIS A 128 -0.71 23.65 13.80
C HIS A 128 -1.97 24.06 14.55
N VAL A 129 -2.48 23.17 15.40
CA VAL A 129 -3.66 23.40 16.21
C VAL A 129 -3.24 23.89 17.60
N ASP A 130 -3.62 25.11 17.96
CA ASP A 130 -3.42 25.67 19.29
C ASP A 130 -4.78 25.81 19.98
N TYR A 131 -5.07 24.86 20.87
CA TYR A 131 -6.32 24.87 21.62
C TYR A 131 -6.32 25.82 22.82
N GLU A 132 -5.15 26.27 23.30
CA GLU A 132 -5.10 27.21 24.43
C GLU A 132 -5.50 28.60 23.97
N ASN A 133 -5.04 28.98 22.78
CA ASN A 133 -5.39 30.26 22.16
C ASN A 133 -6.60 30.19 21.21
N GLU A 134 -7.15 29.00 21.00
CA GLU A 134 -8.20 28.73 20.00
C GLU A 134 -7.82 29.23 18.59
N GLU A 135 -6.60 28.92 18.15
CA GLU A 135 -6.04 29.35 16.86
C GLU A 135 -5.54 28.17 16.01
N LEU A 136 -5.61 28.34 14.70
CA LEU A 136 -4.89 27.56 13.70
C LEU A 136 -3.79 28.43 13.11
N SER A 137 -2.58 27.88 12.98
CA SER A 137 -1.48 28.60 12.36
C SER A 137 -0.78 27.78 11.28
N THR A 138 -0.44 28.42 10.17
CA THR A 138 0.36 27.81 9.10
C THR A 138 1.40 28.82 8.60
N THR A 139 2.48 28.33 8.01
CA THR A 139 3.50 29.17 7.39
C THR A 139 3.54 28.87 5.90
N ILE A 140 3.42 29.91 5.08
CA ILE A 140 3.50 29.83 3.63
C ILE A 140 4.59 30.80 3.18
N GLY A 141 5.71 30.27 2.69
CA GLY A 141 6.89 31.10 2.41
C GLY A 141 7.48 31.68 3.70
N SER A 142 7.62 33.00 3.77
CA SER A 142 8.08 33.73 4.97
C SER A 142 6.97 34.11 5.94
N ASP A 143 5.70 33.99 5.51
CA ASP A 143 4.58 34.58 6.22
C ASP A 143 3.84 33.53 7.05
N THR A 144 3.60 33.85 8.31
CA THR A 144 2.78 33.04 9.20
C THR A 144 1.35 33.58 9.21
N PHE A 145 0.40 32.72 8.87
CA PHE A 145 -1.02 33.00 8.88
C PHE A 145 -1.63 32.38 10.13
N LYS A 146 -2.46 33.15 10.82
CA LYS A 146 -3.26 32.71 11.97
C LYS A 146 -4.72 32.94 11.67
N ILE A 147 -5.53 31.92 11.93
CA ILE A 147 -6.99 31.97 11.79
C ILE A 147 -7.64 31.34 13.03
N PRO A 148 -8.90 31.68 13.37
CA PRO A 148 -9.60 31.06 14.50
C PRO A 148 -9.71 29.53 14.36
N LEU A 149 -9.74 28.80 15.47
CA LEU A 149 -9.77 27.33 15.53
C LEU A 149 -10.87 26.70 14.66
N GLN A 150 -12.02 27.38 14.60
CA GLN A 150 -13.24 26.88 13.94
C GLN A 150 -13.41 27.45 12.52
N SER A 151 -12.39 28.14 11.99
CA SER A 151 -12.48 28.84 10.72
C SER A 151 -12.31 27.90 9.51
N GLY A 152 -13.21 28.04 8.54
CA GLY A 152 -13.13 27.39 7.24
C GLY A 152 -13.15 25.86 7.28
N ILE A 153 -12.66 25.25 6.20
CA ILE A 153 -12.61 23.79 6.04
C ILE A 153 -11.60 23.16 7.03
N VAL A 154 -10.46 23.82 7.28
CA VAL A 154 -9.45 23.35 8.24
C VAL A 154 -10.03 23.27 9.64
N GLY A 155 -10.73 24.31 10.10
CA GLY A 155 -11.38 24.30 11.41
C GLY A 155 -12.50 23.27 11.51
N ARG A 156 -13.24 23.02 10.42
CA ARG A 156 -14.22 21.93 10.39
C ARG A 156 -13.57 20.57 10.63
N VAL A 157 -12.44 20.28 9.99
CA VAL A 157 -11.68 19.04 10.21
C VAL A 157 -11.23 18.90 11.66
N VAL A 158 -10.81 20.00 12.31
CA VAL A 158 -10.45 19.97 13.74
C VAL A 158 -11.64 19.63 14.64
N ILE A 159 -12.83 20.14 14.32
CA ILE A 159 -14.06 19.91 15.10
C ILE A 159 -14.59 18.49 14.88
N THR A 160 -14.65 18.05 13.62
CA THR A 160 -15.25 16.75 13.27
C THR A 160 -14.29 15.60 13.44
N ALA A 161 -12.98 15.86 13.46
CA ALA A 161 -11.92 14.85 13.39
C ALA A 161 -12.03 13.93 12.16
N CYS A 162 -12.68 14.39 11.09
CA CYS A 162 -12.85 13.65 9.85
C CYS A 162 -12.16 14.35 8.69
N SER A 163 -11.55 13.56 7.80
CA SER A 163 -11.03 14.04 6.52
C SER A 163 -12.15 14.62 5.65
N ILE A 164 -11.84 15.69 4.92
CA ILE A 164 -12.77 16.36 4.02
C ILE A 164 -12.11 16.53 2.64
N ASN A 165 -12.73 15.94 1.62
CA ASN A 165 -12.39 16.16 0.22
C ASN A 165 -13.40 17.12 -0.43
N VAL A 166 -12.94 18.31 -0.82
CA VAL A 166 -13.76 19.33 -1.47
C VAL A 166 -13.41 19.37 -2.95
N VAL A 167 -14.36 18.87 -3.75
CA VAL A 167 -14.25 18.81 -5.22
C VAL A 167 -14.37 20.20 -5.86
N ASN A 168 -15.16 21.10 -5.28
CA ASN A 168 -15.31 22.47 -5.75
C ASN A 168 -15.48 23.44 -4.57
N THR A 169 -14.51 24.31 -4.34
CA THR A 169 -14.52 25.28 -3.25
C THR A 169 -15.60 26.34 -3.38
N ALA A 170 -15.93 26.79 -4.60
CA ALA A 170 -16.94 27.81 -4.83
C ALA A 170 -18.35 27.34 -4.42
N GLN A 171 -18.57 26.03 -4.37
CA GLN A 171 -19.83 25.41 -3.96
C GLN A 171 -19.84 24.95 -2.49
N ASN A 172 -18.71 25.05 -1.78
CA ASN A 172 -18.61 24.59 -0.41
C ASN A 172 -18.99 25.71 0.58
N PRO A 173 -19.99 25.50 1.47
CA PRO A 173 -20.48 26.53 2.38
C PRO A 173 -19.48 26.93 3.47
N PHE A 174 -18.40 26.16 3.66
CA PHE A 174 -17.34 26.42 4.63
C PHE A 174 -16.07 26.96 4.00
N TRP A 175 -16.10 27.29 2.70
CA TRP A 175 -14.97 27.89 2.01
C TRP A 175 -14.77 29.35 2.45
N ASP A 176 -13.54 29.68 2.86
CA ASP A 176 -13.11 31.06 3.11
C ASP A 176 -12.10 31.50 2.04
N SER A 177 -12.51 32.47 1.21
CA SER A 177 -11.69 33.04 0.14
C SER A 177 -10.76 34.18 0.58
N SER A 178 -10.71 34.51 1.88
CA SER A 178 -9.94 35.64 2.40
C SER A 178 -8.44 35.54 2.09
N VAL A 179 -7.87 34.33 2.14
CA VAL A 179 -6.46 34.06 1.83
C VAL A 179 -6.19 34.11 0.33
N ASP A 180 -7.07 33.54 -0.50
CA ASP A 180 -7.01 33.61 -1.96
C ASP A 180 -7.00 35.07 -2.45
N LYS A 181 -7.92 35.90 -1.92
CA LYS A 181 -8.00 37.34 -2.25
C LYS A 181 -6.74 38.11 -1.87
N LYS A 182 -6.11 37.79 -0.73
CA LYS A 182 -4.88 38.44 -0.27
C LYS A 182 -3.66 38.03 -1.07
N THR A 183 -3.59 36.76 -1.48
CA THR A 183 -2.42 36.18 -2.17
C THR A 183 -2.53 36.23 -3.69
N GLY A 184 -3.71 36.56 -4.23
CA GLY A 184 -4.02 36.45 -5.66
C GLY A 184 -4.12 35.00 -6.15
N TYR A 185 -4.15 34.04 -5.23
CA TYR A 185 -4.23 32.62 -5.54
C TYR A 185 -5.66 32.17 -5.80
N HIS A 186 -5.83 31.10 -6.59
CA HIS A 186 -7.15 30.55 -6.90
C HIS A 186 -7.22 29.07 -6.56
N THR A 187 -7.97 28.76 -5.51
CA THR A 187 -8.21 27.41 -5.04
C THR A 187 -9.48 26.84 -5.65
N LYS A 188 -9.38 25.74 -6.40
CA LYS A 188 -10.48 25.03 -7.09
C LYS A 188 -10.99 23.84 -6.27
N CYS A 189 -10.08 23.00 -5.79
CA CYS A 189 -10.37 21.81 -5.01
C CYS A 189 -9.33 21.65 -3.90
N MET A 190 -9.68 20.90 -2.85
CA MET A 190 -8.78 20.68 -1.73
C MET A 190 -9.10 19.40 -0.97
N LEU A 191 -8.05 18.75 -0.48
CA LEU A 191 -8.12 17.56 0.36
C LEU A 191 -7.50 17.89 1.72
N THR A 192 -8.28 17.78 2.78
CA THR A 192 -7.89 18.22 4.13
C THR A 192 -8.05 17.08 5.12
N VAL A 193 -6.98 16.73 5.85
CA VAL A 193 -6.89 15.51 6.66
C VAL A 193 -6.36 15.83 8.06
N PRO A 194 -6.99 15.31 9.13
CA PRO A 194 -6.53 15.52 10.50
C PRO A 194 -5.26 14.72 10.79
N VAL A 195 -4.39 15.30 11.61
CA VAL A 195 -3.23 14.64 12.20
C VAL A 195 -3.49 14.50 13.69
N PHE A 196 -3.51 13.27 14.20
CA PHE A 196 -3.82 12.99 15.60
C PHE A 196 -2.56 12.95 16.47
N SER A 197 -2.69 13.40 17.72
CA SER A 197 -1.73 13.06 18.78
C SER A 197 -2.09 11.68 19.32
N ASP A 198 -1.11 10.78 19.43
CA ASP A 198 -1.37 9.44 19.97
C ASP A 198 -2.03 9.49 21.36
N ASN A 199 -2.91 8.51 21.60
CA ASN A 199 -3.66 8.23 22.82
C ASN A 199 -4.85 9.14 23.20
N SER A 200 -5.10 10.26 22.53
CA SER A 200 -6.13 11.23 23.00
C SER A 200 -7.27 11.51 22.01
N HIS A 201 -7.27 10.91 20.81
CA HIS A 201 -8.20 11.25 19.71
C HIS A 201 -8.26 12.75 19.38
N ARG A 202 -7.25 13.51 19.81
CA ARG A 202 -7.19 14.96 19.66
C ARG A 202 -6.37 15.31 18.42
N VAL A 203 -6.90 16.23 17.62
CA VAL A 203 -6.25 16.70 16.38
C VAL A 203 -5.08 17.61 16.75
N ALA A 204 -3.85 17.14 16.56
CA ALA A 204 -2.62 17.89 16.81
C ALA A 204 -2.27 18.85 15.65
N GLY A 205 -2.73 18.52 14.45
CA GLY A 205 -2.44 19.26 13.23
C GLY A 205 -3.42 18.94 12.12
N VAL A 206 -3.36 19.68 11.02
CA VAL A 206 -4.15 19.39 9.82
C VAL A 206 -3.27 19.52 8.59
N ILE A 207 -3.26 18.49 7.75
CA ILE A 207 -2.62 18.51 6.43
C ILE A 207 -3.65 18.96 5.41
N GLN A 208 -3.26 19.87 4.52
CA GLN A 208 -4.10 20.39 3.45
C GLN A 208 -3.34 20.30 2.12
N MET A 209 -3.95 19.65 1.14
CA MET A 209 -3.53 19.59 -0.26
C MET A 209 -4.47 20.46 -1.08
N ILE A 210 -3.92 21.28 -1.97
CA ILE A 210 -4.66 22.28 -2.74
C ILE A 210 -4.39 22.08 -4.23
N ASN A 211 -5.48 22.06 -5.00
CA ASN A 211 -5.52 21.87 -6.45
C ASN A 211 -4.78 20.62 -6.93
N LYS A 212 -5.54 19.61 -7.37
CA LYS A 212 -4.97 18.48 -8.09
C LYS A 212 -4.41 18.96 -9.44
N ILE A 213 -3.20 18.52 -9.77
CA ILE A 213 -2.57 18.73 -11.07
C ILE A 213 -3.10 17.65 -12.02
N ASP A 214 -3.36 18.02 -13.27
CA ASP A 214 -3.87 17.16 -14.36
C ASP A 214 -5.31 16.64 -14.21
N GLN A 215 -5.98 16.90 -13.07
CA GLN A 215 -7.38 16.51 -12.82
C GLN A 215 -8.14 17.59 -12.05
N ASP A 216 -9.47 17.53 -12.06
CA ASP A 216 -10.33 18.52 -11.40
C ASP A 216 -10.39 18.35 -9.86
N CYS A 217 -10.19 17.14 -9.33
CA CYS A 217 -10.27 16.85 -7.90
C CYS A 217 -9.39 15.67 -7.46
N PHE A 218 -9.22 15.55 -6.14
CA PHE A 218 -8.50 14.43 -5.52
C PHE A 218 -9.37 13.17 -5.49
N SER A 219 -8.77 12.01 -5.76
CA SER A 219 -9.45 10.71 -5.75
C SER A 219 -9.54 10.12 -4.34
N GLN A 220 -10.22 8.96 -4.23
CA GLN A 220 -10.22 8.19 -2.98
C GLN A 220 -8.83 7.63 -2.65
N ASP A 221 -8.06 7.22 -3.67
CA ASP A 221 -6.68 6.74 -3.49
C ASP A 221 -5.78 7.87 -2.97
N ASP A 222 -5.97 9.11 -3.45
CA ASP A 222 -5.25 10.27 -2.93
C ASP A 222 -5.54 10.49 -1.44
N LEU A 223 -6.81 10.33 -1.02
CA LEU A 223 -7.20 10.45 0.38
C LEU A 223 -6.50 9.39 1.25
N GLU A 224 -6.50 8.13 0.84
CA GLU A 224 -5.84 7.03 1.57
C GLU A 224 -4.32 7.28 1.73
N VAL A 225 -3.67 7.79 0.68
CA VAL A 225 -2.26 8.19 0.73
C VAL A 225 -2.06 9.32 1.75
N VAL A 226 -2.82 10.41 1.66
CA VAL A 226 -2.66 11.54 2.60
C VAL A 226 -2.94 11.13 4.05
N GLU A 227 -3.96 10.30 4.31
CA GLU A 227 -4.29 9.78 5.64
C GLU A 227 -3.16 8.93 6.23
N SER A 228 -2.54 8.07 5.40
CA SER A 228 -1.41 7.25 5.83
C SER A 228 -0.23 8.12 6.30
N PHE A 229 0.08 9.19 5.57
CA PHE A 229 1.14 10.12 5.95
C PHE A 229 0.77 11.02 7.14
N ALA A 230 -0.50 11.40 7.26
CA ALA A 230 -1.01 12.13 8.41
C ALA A 230 -0.81 11.33 9.71
N HIS A 231 -1.01 10.02 9.67
CA HIS A 231 -0.71 9.13 10.78
C HIS A 231 0.77 9.18 11.18
N PHE A 232 1.70 9.07 10.20
CA PHE A 232 3.14 9.19 10.47
C PHE A 232 3.56 10.57 10.99
N ALA A 233 2.91 11.64 10.52
CA ALA A 233 3.13 12.99 11.04
C ALA A 233 2.75 13.08 12.53
N GLY A 234 1.64 12.47 12.93
CA GLY A 234 1.18 12.41 14.31
C GLY A 234 2.18 11.73 15.25
N ILE A 235 2.69 10.57 14.84
CA ILE A 235 3.75 9.83 15.57
C ILE A 235 5.00 10.70 15.73
N SER A 236 5.40 11.39 14.65
CA SER A 236 6.60 12.24 14.64
C SER A 236 6.47 13.47 15.54
N LEU A 237 5.27 14.05 15.64
CA LEU A 237 4.97 15.22 16.49
C LEU A 237 5.05 14.89 17.99
N ASN A 238 4.70 13.66 18.38
CA ASN A 238 4.65 13.22 19.78
C ASN A 238 6.03 12.95 20.40
N ASN A 239 7.07 12.72 19.58
CA ASN A 239 8.43 12.39 20.01
C ASN A 239 9.21 13.54 20.68
N SER A 240 8.63 14.74 20.78
CA SER A 240 9.29 15.93 21.31
C SER A 240 9.25 16.09 22.85
N LYS A 241 8.57 15.19 23.60
CA LYS A 241 8.35 15.40 25.06
C LYS A 241 8.92 14.39 26.06
N VAL A 242 9.59 13.30 25.69
CA VAL A 242 10.14 12.35 26.70
C VAL A 242 11.57 11.94 26.38
N HIS A 243 12.52 12.76 26.84
CA HIS A 243 13.95 12.44 26.81
C HIS A 243 14.28 11.42 27.92
N GLY A 244 14.81 10.24 27.54
CA GLY A 244 15.51 9.37 28.48
C GLY A 244 15.66 7.89 28.09
N SER A 245 14.67 7.28 27.42
CA SER A 245 14.65 5.82 27.19
C SER A 245 14.40 5.39 25.73
N SER A 246 14.37 6.32 24.78
CA SER A 246 13.93 6.11 23.38
C SER A 246 14.99 5.62 22.38
N LEU A 247 16.29 5.62 22.69
CA LEU A 247 17.34 5.25 21.72
C LEU A 247 17.17 3.83 21.14
N THR A 248 16.54 2.93 21.89
CA THR A 248 16.32 1.54 21.45
C THR A 248 15.10 1.41 20.52
N LYS A 249 14.01 2.14 20.80
CA LYS A 249 12.78 2.12 19.98
C LYS A 249 12.97 2.86 18.65
N GLU A 250 13.71 3.96 18.67
CA GLU A 250 14.05 4.79 17.51
C GLU A 250 15.03 4.08 16.57
N LYS A 251 16.06 3.41 17.11
CA LYS A 251 16.98 2.58 16.33
C LYS A 251 16.29 1.36 15.72
N ASN A 252 15.29 0.79 16.41
CA ASN A 252 14.48 -0.33 15.93
C ASN A 252 13.56 0.09 14.77
N ALA A 253 12.90 1.26 14.87
CA ALA A 253 12.11 1.83 13.78
C ALA A 253 12.99 2.17 12.57
N LEU A 254 14.17 2.76 12.78
CA LEU A 254 15.11 3.10 11.70
C LEU A 254 15.74 1.88 11.03
N GLN A 255 16.00 0.80 11.78
CA GLN A 255 16.43 -0.47 11.20
C GLN A 255 15.32 -1.16 10.42
N LEU A 256 14.08 -1.08 10.89
CA LEU A 256 12.91 -1.58 10.17
C LEU A 256 12.74 -0.83 8.84
N LEU A 257 12.91 0.48 8.86
CA LEU A 257 12.85 1.36 7.68
C LEU A 257 14.01 1.16 6.70
N ASP A 258 15.25 0.98 7.17
CA ASP A 258 16.38 0.66 6.27
C ASP A 258 16.26 -0.74 5.65
N THR A 259 15.55 -1.65 6.32
CA THR A 259 15.22 -2.97 5.79
C THR A 259 14.13 -2.85 4.73
N PHE A 260 13.06 -2.07 4.98
CA PHE A 260 12.05 -1.72 3.96
C PHE A 260 12.66 -1.08 2.70
N LYS A 261 13.71 -0.25 2.85
CA LYS A 261 14.49 0.31 1.72
C LYS A 261 15.13 -0.74 0.82
N LYS A 262 15.72 -1.76 1.45
CA LYS A 262 16.43 -2.85 0.76
C LYS A 262 15.43 -3.82 0.12
N LEU A 263 14.26 -3.94 0.73
CA LEU A 263 13.14 -4.75 0.26
C LEU A 263 12.41 -4.14 -0.94
N SER A 264 12.21 -2.82 -0.95
CA SER A 264 11.54 -2.13 -2.06
C SER A 264 12.38 -2.05 -3.33
N SER A 265 13.71 -2.11 -3.21
CA SER A 265 14.63 -2.14 -4.35
C SER A 265 14.71 -3.48 -5.07
N SER A 266 14.13 -4.55 -4.52
CA SER A 266 14.06 -5.86 -5.19
C SER A 266 12.60 -6.24 -5.45
N LEU A 267 12.21 -6.20 -6.73
CA LEU A 267 10.88 -6.46 -7.30
C LEU A 267 10.37 -7.92 -7.14
N ARG A 268 10.65 -8.61 -6.03
CA ARG A 268 10.16 -9.98 -5.78
C ARG A 268 9.46 -10.04 -4.43
N LEU A 269 8.24 -10.56 -4.42
CA LEU A 269 7.47 -10.86 -3.21
C LEU A 269 8.28 -11.69 -2.21
N ASP A 270 9.11 -12.62 -2.72
CA ASP A 270 10.05 -13.43 -1.94
C ASP A 270 11.02 -12.56 -1.13
N ASP A 271 11.58 -11.53 -1.76
CA ASP A 271 12.55 -10.65 -1.11
C ASP A 271 11.87 -9.81 -0.03
N VAL A 272 10.72 -9.20 -0.35
CA VAL A 272 9.89 -8.41 0.59
C VAL A 272 9.52 -9.22 1.84
N LEU A 273 8.99 -10.43 1.64
CA LEU A 273 8.62 -11.33 2.73
C LEU A 273 9.85 -11.76 3.53
N ALA A 274 10.99 -12.01 2.88
CA ALA A 274 12.24 -12.37 3.56
C ALA A 274 12.75 -11.24 4.48
N GLY A 275 12.69 -9.98 4.06
CA GLY A 275 13.14 -8.88 4.91
C GLY A 275 12.17 -8.51 6.02
N ILE A 276 10.84 -8.57 5.79
CA ILE A 276 9.85 -8.40 6.87
C ILE A 276 10.08 -9.48 7.94
N THR A 277 10.23 -10.73 7.50
CA THR A 277 10.52 -11.88 8.38
C THR A 277 11.82 -11.67 9.16
N LYS A 278 12.89 -11.23 8.49
CA LYS A 278 14.20 -10.95 9.11
C LYS A 278 14.09 -9.89 10.20
N GLN A 279 13.24 -8.89 10.02
CA GLN A 279 13.10 -7.78 10.94
C GLN A 279 12.18 -8.12 12.12
N ALA A 280 11.04 -8.74 11.87
CA ALA A 280 10.18 -9.27 12.93
C ALA A 280 10.99 -10.23 13.84
N ARG A 281 11.80 -11.11 13.25
CA ARG A 281 12.73 -11.97 14.00
C ARG A 281 13.65 -11.19 14.96
N LYS A 282 14.27 -10.10 14.49
CA LYS A 282 15.17 -9.28 15.33
C LYS A 282 14.43 -8.59 16.46
N LEU A 283 13.23 -8.05 16.18
CA LEU A 283 12.42 -7.31 17.15
C LEU A 283 11.88 -8.22 18.25
N LEU A 284 11.41 -9.42 17.88
CA LEU A 284 10.92 -10.41 18.83
C LEU A 284 12.04 -11.19 19.54
N HIS A 285 13.29 -10.95 19.15
CA HIS A 285 14.47 -11.72 19.57
C HIS A 285 14.31 -13.24 19.33
N ALA A 286 13.74 -13.62 18.18
CA ALA A 286 13.59 -15.00 17.76
C ALA A 286 14.84 -15.52 17.02
N ASP A 287 15.11 -16.82 17.08
CA ASP A 287 16.23 -17.45 16.36
C ASP A 287 15.95 -17.56 14.85
N ARG A 288 14.74 -17.98 14.50
CA ARG A 288 14.29 -18.04 13.10
C ARG A 288 12.87 -17.51 12.95
N GLY A 289 12.61 -16.96 11.77
CA GLY A 289 11.28 -16.56 11.32
C GLY A 289 11.02 -17.16 9.95
N THR A 290 9.77 -17.52 9.69
CA THR A 290 9.34 -18.03 8.40
C THR A 290 7.94 -17.52 8.08
N VAL A 291 7.75 -17.02 6.86
CA VAL A 291 6.43 -16.75 6.31
C VAL A 291 6.08 -17.87 5.33
N PHE A 292 4.92 -18.46 5.55
CA PHE A 292 4.33 -19.45 4.67
C PHE A 292 3.14 -18.83 3.93
N LEU A 293 3.05 -19.11 2.62
CA LEU A 293 1.90 -18.73 1.81
C LEU A 293 0.96 -19.93 1.62
N VAL A 294 -0.33 -19.67 1.65
CA VAL A 294 -1.39 -20.69 1.48
C VAL A 294 -1.62 -20.94 -0.01
N ASP A 295 -1.43 -22.19 -0.45
CA ASP A 295 -1.86 -22.70 -1.75
C ASP A 295 -3.12 -23.53 -1.54
N ASN A 296 -4.29 -22.89 -1.74
CA ASN A 296 -5.59 -23.55 -1.57
C ASN A 296 -5.88 -24.59 -2.65
N GLU A 297 -5.26 -24.49 -3.84
CA GLU A 297 -5.47 -25.48 -4.91
C GLU A 297 -4.80 -26.81 -4.56
N LYS A 298 -3.61 -26.74 -3.94
CA LYS A 298 -2.85 -27.93 -3.51
C LYS A 298 -3.12 -28.34 -2.07
N GLY A 299 -3.80 -27.50 -1.29
CA GLY A 299 -4.08 -27.77 0.12
C GLY A 299 -2.84 -27.74 1.01
N GLU A 300 -1.85 -26.90 0.68
CA GLU A 300 -0.57 -26.83 1.38
C GLU A 300 -0.09 -25.39 1.62
N LEU A 301 0.82 -25.27 2.58
CA LEU A 301 1.62 -24.09 2.87
C LEU A 301 2.99 -24.27 2.24
N TRP A 302 3.57 -23.22 1.67
CA TRP A 302 4.96 -23.23 1.23
C TRP A 302 5.71 -22.02 1.77
N SER A 303 6.93 -22.24 2.25
CA SER A 303 7.77 -21.16 2.81
C SER A 303 8.41 -20.34 1.70
N THR A 304 8.46 -19.02 1.87
CA THR A 304 9.30 -18.14 1.05
C THR A 304 10.79 -18.47 1.24
N ILE A 305 11.60 -18.25 0.20
CA ILE A 305 13.00 -18.72 0.12
C ILE A 305 13.79 -18.28 1.36
N ILE A 306 14.27 -19.26 2.12
CA ILE A 306 15.31 -19.07 3.14
C ILE A 306 16.65 -19.23 2.41
N GLU A 307 17.52 -18.22 2.46
CA GLU A 307 18.83 -18.24 1.76
C GLU A 307 19.53 -19.61 1.88
N GLY A 308 19.66 -20.33 0.76
CA GLY A 308 20.39 -21.60 0.67
C GLY A 308 19.61 -22.88 1.03
N MET A 309 18.30 -22.84 1.25
CA MET A 309 17.47 -24.03 1.54
C MET A 309 16.28 -24.19 0.57
N GLU A 310 15.86 -25.43 0.34
CA GLU A 310 14.61 -25.69 -0.39
C GLU A 310 13.38 -25.18 0.38
N PRO A 311 12.32 -24.72 -0.32
CA PRO A 311 11.07 -24.30 0.30
C PRO A 311 10.44 -25.42 1.15
N ILE A 312 10.14 -25.12 2.41
CA ILE A 312 9.45 -26.03 3.31
C ILE A 312 7.97 -26.07 2.91
N ARG A 313 7.45 -27.27 2.64
CA ARG A 313 6.02 -27.51 2.37
C ARG A 313 5.34 -28.19 3.54
N VAL A 314 4.17 -27.70 3.93
CA VAL A 314 3.39 -28.23 5.06
C VAL A 314 1.92 -28.32 4.65
N PRO A 315 1.27 -29.50 4.72
CA PRO A 315 -0.16 -29.60 4.44
C PRO A 315 -1.02 -28.74 5.37
N ILE A 316 -2.10 -28.15 4.85
CA ILE A 316 -3.04 -27.38 5.68
C ILE A 316 -3.62 -28.29 6.78
N GLY A 317 -3.67 -27.79 8.01
CA GLY A 317 -4.09 -28.53 9.20
C GLY A 317 -3.02 -29.42 9.84
N LYS A 318 -1.80 -29.49 9.27
CA LYS A 318 -0.68 -30.28 9.83
C LYS A 318 0.38 -29.36 10.44
N GLY A 319 0.89 -29.71 11.62
CA GLY A 319 1.85 -28.85 12.32
C GLY A 319 1.20 -27.60 12.90
N ILE A 320 2.00 -26.75 13.55
CA ILE A 320 1.51 -25.47 14.12
C ILE A 320 1.09 -24.52 13.00
N SER A 321 1.94 -24.29 12.00
CA SER A 321 1.63 -23.43 10.86
C SER A 321 0.40 -23.87 10.08
N GLY A 322 0.25 -25.18 9.81
CA GLY A 322 -0.94 -25.72 9.15
C GLY A 322 -2.21 -25.59 9.99
N TYR A 323 -2.12 -25.73 11.31
CA TYR A 323 -3.25 -25.48 12.20
C TYR A 323 -3.70 -24.01 12.14
N VAL A 324 -2.77 -23.07 12.29
CA VAL A 324 -3.06 -21.63 12.20
C VAL A 324 -3.65 -21.26 10.84
N ALA A 325 -3.14 -21.85 9.75
CA ALA A 325 -3.68 -21.63 8.41
C ALA A 325 -5.12 -22.12 8.26
N LYS A 326 -5.47 -23.20 8.96
CA LYS A 326 -6.82 -23.79 8.92
C LYS A 326 -7.82 -23.06 9.81
N THR A 327 -7.40 -22.62 11.00
CA THR A 327 -8.31 -22.04 12.00
C THR A 327 -8.33 -20.52 11.98
N GLY A 328 -7.27 -19.87 11.51
CA GLY A 328 -7.07 -18.43 11.66
C GLY A 328 -6.79 -18.00 13.09
N GLU A 329 -6.43 -18.93 13.99
CA GLU A 329 -6.16 -18.62 15.39
C GLU A 329 -4.65 -18.48 15.63
N THR A 330 -4.25 -17.42 16.34
CA THR A 330 -2.85 -17.24 16.77
C THR A 330 -2.49 -18.31 17.80
N VAL A 331 -1.28 -18.87 17.67
CA VAL A 331 -0.76 -19.90 18.57
C VAL A 331 0.60 -19.49 19.11
N ASN A 332 0.73 -19.43 20.43
CA ASN A 332 1.98 -19.20 21.14
C ASN A 332 2.26 -20.37 22.08
N ILE A 333 3.36 -21.08 21.83
CA ILE A 333 3.74 -22.30 22.51
C ILE A 333 5.14 -22.12 23.13
N PRO A 334 5.25 -22.16 24.46
CA PRO A 334 6.52 -22.13 25.18
C PRO A 334 7.42 -23.36 24.95
N ASP A 335 6.81 -24.53 24.81
CA ASP A 335 7.49 -25.80 24.57
C ASP A 335 6.67 -26.70 23.65
N VAL A 336 7.13 -26.86 22.41
CA VAL A 336 6.44 -27.61 21.36
C VAL A 336 6.43 -29.11 21.60
N TYR A 337 7.33 -29.66 22.41
CA TYR A 337 7.32 -31.11 22.70
C TYR A 337 6.16 -31.50 23.62
N ASN A 338 5.55 -30.52 24.29
CA ASN A 338 4.34 -30.70 25.07
C ASN A 338 3.06 -30.45 24.23
N ASP A 339 3.18 -30.00 22.98
CA ASP A 339 2.04 -29.74 22.10
C ASP A 339 1.83 -30.87 21.08
N LYS A 340 0.66 -31.51 21.13
CA LYS A 340 0.30 -32.63 20.23
C LYS A 340 0.26 -32.25 18.74
N ARG A 341 0.15 -30.96 18.43
CA ARG A 341 0.12 -30.43 17.05
C ARG A 341 1.52 -30.27 16.48
N PHE A 342 2.57 -30.38 17.28
CA PHE A 342 3.94 -30.18 16.81
C PHE A 342 4.37 -31.25 15.81
N TYR A 343 4.86 -30.81 14.65
CA TYR A 343 5.28 -31.69 13.57
C TYR A 343 6.80 -31.88 13.57
N SER A 344 7.28 -32.76 14.45
CA SER A 344 8.71 -33.03 14.68
C SER A 344 9.49 -33.59 13.48
N GLN A 345 8.83 -33.96 12.37
CA GLN A 345 9.53 -34.47 11.19
C GLN A 345 10.43 -33.40 10.54
N ILE A 346 10.04 -32.12 10.59
CA ILE A 346 10.83 -31.02 10.03
C ILE A 346 12.14 -30.82 10.82
N ASP A 347 12.07 -30.87 12.15
CA ASP A 347 13.24 -30.82 13.03
C ASP A 347 14.19 -31.99 12.76
N LYS A 348 13.65 -33.21 12.64
CA LYS A 348 14.44 -34.42 12.37
C LYS A 348 15.16 -34.37 11.02
N GLN A 349 14.52 -33.81 9.98
CA GLN A 349 15.10 -33.69 8.64
C GLN A 349 16.13 -32.55 8.55
N SER A 350 15.90 -31.44 9.26
CA SER A 350 16.77 -30.28 9.23
C SER A 350 17.91 -30.32 10.26
N GLY A 351 17.84 -31.23 11.24
CA GLY A 351 18.75 -31.26 12.39
C GLY A 351 18.56 -30.08 13.35
N TYR A 352 17.49 -29.31 13.19
CA TYR A 352 17.16 -28.14 14.00
C TYR A 352 16.29 -28.54 15.19
N HIS A 353 16.47 -27.86 16.34
CA HIS A 353 15.66 -28.09 17.55
C HIS A 353 14.74 -26.89 17.80
N THR A 354 13.46 -27.11 17.59
CA THR A 354 12.42 -26.14 17.88
C THR A 354 11.92 -26.35 19.30
N LYS A 355 12.03 -25.33 20.16
CA LYS A 355 11.54 -25.33 21.55
C LYS A 355 10.28 -24.49 21.67
N SER A 356 10.32 -23.21 21.33
CA SER A 356 9.15 -22.32 21.39
C SER A 356 8.71 -21.86 20.01
N ILE A 357 7.40 -21.67 19.81
CA ILE A 357 6.82 -21.18 18.54
C ILE A 357 5.77 -20.11 18.84
N LEU A 358 5.85 -18.98 18.15
CA LEU A 358 4.76 -18.03 17.99
C LEU A 358 4.33 -18.02 16.52
N CYS A 359 3.06 -18.27 16.23
CA CYS A 359 2.53 -18.33 14.88
C CYS A 359 1.21 -17.55 14.77
N VAL A 360 1.15 -16.63 13.81
CA VAL A 360 -0.02 -15.77 13.55
C VAL A 360 -0.52 -15.94 12.12
N PRO A 361 -1.83 -15.84 11.88
CA PRO A 361 -2.39 -15.81 10.53
C PRO A 361 -2.16 -14.47 9.83
N ILE A 362 -2.06 -14.49 8.50
CA ILE A 362 -2.07 -13.32 7.62
C ILE A 362 -3.39 -13.36 6.85
N PHE A 363 -4.19 -12.32 6.98
CA PHE A 363 -5.52 -12.24 6.38
C PHE A 363 -5.52 -11.30 5.18
N ASN A 364 -6.31 -11.65 4.15
CA ASN A 364 -6.68 -10.69 3.13
C ASN A 364 -7.86 -9.81 3.57
N SER A 365 -8.21 -8.82 2.76
CA SER A 365 -9.36 -7.92 2.98
C SER A 365 -10.72 -8.62 3.09
N LYS A 366 -10.82 -9.88 2.65
CA LYS A 366 -12.02 -10.73 2.77
C LYS A 366 -11.97 -11.63 4.01
N ASN A 367 -11.11 -11.33 4.97
CA ASN A 367 -10.91 -12.08 6.21
C ASN A 367 -10.57 -13.57 5.99
N SER A 368 -9.96 -13.90 4.85
CA SER A 368 -9.48 -15.24 4.53
C SER A 368 -7.98 -15.33 4.79
N VAL A 369 -7.52 -16.44 5.37
CA VAL A 369 -6.10 -16.66 5.63
C VAL A 369 -5.36 -16.91 4.31
N ILE A 370 -4.43 -16.03 3.96
CA ILE A 370 -3.59 -16.12 2.75
C ILE A 370 -2.16 -16.55 3.05
N GLY A 371 -1.77 -16.53 4.32
CA GLY A 371 -0.45 -16.93 4.78
C GLY A 371 -0.40 -17.07 6.30
N VAL A 372 0.73 -17.52 6.81
CA VAL A 372 1.03 -17.54 8.24
C VAL A 372 2.46 -17.08 8.50
N ALA A 373 2.65 -16.24 9.51
CA ALA A 373 3.96 -15.82 9.99
C ALA A 373 4.32 -16.62 11.25
N GLN A 374 5.50 -17.25 11.25
CA GLN A 374 5.97 -18.10 12.34
C GLN A 374 7.33 -17.61 12.84
N MET A 375 7.48 -17.46 14.15
CA MET A 375 8.72 -17.17 14.85
C MET A 375 9.04 -18.33 15.80
N ILE A 376 10.29 -18.76 15.84
CA ILE A 376 10.70 -19.92 16.65
C ILE A 376 11.91 -19.57 17.52
N ASN A 377 11.90 -20.12 18.74
CA ASN A 377 12.93 -19.98 19.79
C ASN A 377 13.22 -18.53 20.18
N LYS A 378 12.61 -18.03 21.26
CA LYS A 378 12.87 -16.67 21.79
C LYS A 378 14.15 -16.62 22.64
N GLY A 379 14.84 -15.49 22.55
CA GLY A 379 15.97 -15.12 23.40
C GLY A 379 17.30 -15.63 22.86
N LYS A 380 18.40 -15.01 23.31
CA LYS A 380 19.76 -15.37 22.86
C LYS A 380 20.17 -16.79 23.27
N ARG A 381 19.55 -17.34 24.31
CA ARG A 381 19.79 -18.69 24.84
C ARG A 381 18.68 -19.68 24.48
N MET A 382 17.67 -19.26 23.71
CA MET A 382 16.54 -20.08 23.26
C MET A 382 15.74 -20.72 24.41
N ASP A 383 15.81 -20.13 25.60
CA ASP A 383 15.17 -20.60 26.82
C ASP A 383 13.94 -19.77 27.22
N GLU A 384 13.70 -18.65 26.54
CA GLU A 384 12.60 -17.73 26.77
C GLU A 384 11.34 -18.10 25.96
N SER A 385 10.19 -17.61 26.44
CA SER A 385 8.87 -17.79 25.80
C SER A 385 8.38 -16.47 25.24
N PHE A 386 7.69 -16.50 24.10
CA PHE A 386 7.03 -15.31 23.55
C PHE A 386 5.97 -14.79 24.51
N THR A 387 6.00 -13.48 24.74
CA THR A 387 5.09 -12.73 25.60
C THR A 387 3.87 -12.25 24.82
N HIS A 388 2.84 -11.77 25.51
CA HIS A 388 1.70 -11.13 24.84
C HIS A 388 2.10 -9.87 24.06
N GLU A 389 3.17 -9.17 24.46
CA GLU A 389 3.70 -8.04 23.70
C GLU A 389 4.28 -8.51 22.36
N ASP A 390 4.94 -9.66 22.33
CA ASP A 390 5.44 -10.27 21.09
C ASP A 390 4.31 -10.72 20.17
N GLU A 391 3.22 -11.28 20.74
CA GLU A 391 2.01 -11.63 19.99
C GLU A 391 1.41 -10.41 19.30
N ASN A 392 1.15 -9.34 20.07
CA ASN A 392 0.59 -8.09 19.54
C ASN A 392 1.48 -7.49 18.45
N LEU A 393 2.79 -7.52 18.65
CA LEU A 393 3.75 -6.98 17.69
C LEU A 393 3.78 -7.80 16.40
N LEU A 394 3.79 -9.14 16.48
CA LEU A 394 3.76 -10.00 15.30
C LEU A 394 2.41 -9.95 14.56
N GLN A 395 1.30 -9.80 15.28
CA GLN A 395 -0.02 -9.60 14.68
C GLN A 395 -0.11 -8.26 13.93
N ALA A 396 0.49 -7.18 14.47
CA ALA A 396 0.59 -5.91 13.75
C ALA A 396 1.37 -6.09 12.44
N PHE A 397 2.52 -6.80 12.47
CA PHE A 397 3.27 -7.14 11.25
C PHE A 397 2.47 -7.94 10.24
N ALA A 398 1.64 -8.90 10.69
CA ALA A 398 0.82 -9.72 9.82
C ALA A 398 -0.40 -9.00 9.24
N LYS A 399 -0.81 -7.88 9.85
CA LYS A 399 -1.91 -7.03 9.35
C LYS A 399 -1.44 -6.07 8.26
N ASP A 400 -0.17 -5.64 8.33
CA ASP A 400 0.43 -4.68 7.41
C ASP A 400 1.22 -5.34 6.26
N ALA A 401 1.31 -6.67 6.25
CA ALA A 401 1.96 -7.49 5.22
C ALA A 401 0.96 -8.00 4.18
#